data_AF-A0A1V8SJF6-F1
#
_entry.id   AF-A0A1V8SJF6-F1
#
_cell.length_a   1.000
_cell.length_b   1.000
_cell.length_c   1.000
_cell.angle_alpha   90.00
_cell.angle_beta   90.00
_cell.angle_gamma   90.00
#
_symmetry.space_group_name_H-M   'P 1'
#
loop_
_entity.id
_entity.type
_entity.pdbx_description
1 polymer ?
#
loop_
_entity_poly.entity_id
_entity_poly.type
_entity_poly.pdbx_seq_one_letter_code
_entity_poly.pdbx_strand_id
1 'polypeptide(L)'
;MPAPSQISIATSSLNRLVKEVGSYHKESSQQQARIAKLESGDIGEHEEDNAEFVLKQEVSLSLTCRMEPIDIEANFSVQKRALEETKAMFPQLKIKIEDGQSRLQTQLDSSSDATPEEVTKAKEALAGASTILNEAA
;
A
#
# COMPACT_ATOMS: atom_id res chain seq x y z
N MET A 1 17.40 27.28 11.37
CA MET A 1 17.34 25.89 11.89
C MET A 1 18.57 25.14 11.41
N PRO A 2 19.18 24.26 12.22
CA PRO A 2 20.28 23.42 11.77
C PRO A 2 19.83 22.42 10.71
N ALA A 3 20.75 22.00 9.84
CA ALA A 3 20.47 20.95 8.86
C ALA A 3 20.20 19.61 9.57
N PRO A 4 19.28 18.78 9.05
CA PRO A 4 19.02 17.47 9.63
C PRO A 4 20.26 16.57 9.53
N SER A 5 20.50 15.78 10.56
CA SER A 5 21.60 14.82 10.60
C SER A 5 21.40 13.70 9.57
N GLN A 6 22.48 13.04 9.19
CA GLN A 6 22.42 11.92 8.24
C GLN A 6 21.53 10.78 8.76
N ILE A 7 21.65 10.42 10.05
CA ILE A 7 20.82 9.39 10.69
C ILE A 7 19.35 9.77 10.65
N SER A 8 19.01 11.03 10.92
CA SER A 8 17.63 11.51 10.86
C SER A 8 17.07 11.40 9.44
N ILE A 9 17.87 11.76 8.42
CA ILE A 9 17.49 11.61 7.01
C ILE A 9 17.25 10.13 6.68
N ALA A 10 18.20 9.24 6.98
CA ALA A 10 18.09 7.81 6.71
C ALA A 10 16.89 7.18 7.43
N THR A 11 16.67 7.54 8.69
CA THR A 11 15.51 7.11 9.49
C THR A 11 14.20 7.56 8.82
N SER A 12 14.14 8.81 8.36
CA SER A 12 12.94 9.34 7.69
C SER A 12 12.66 8.63 6.35
N SER A 13 13.70 8.30 5.59
CA SER A 13 13.59 7.53 4.35
C SER A 13 13.08 6.12 4.61
N LEU A 14 13.62 5.42 5.61
CA LEU A 14 13.18 4.08 5.98
C LEU A 14 11.72 4.08 6.44
N ASN A 15 11.33 5.02 7.30
CA ASN A 15 9.94 5.15 7.76
C ASN A 15 8.94 5.39 6.61
N ARG A 16 9.33 6.12 5.56
CA ARG A 16 8.49 6.30 4.36
C ARG A 16 8.31 4.98 3.62
N LEU A 17 9.39 4.23 3.41
CA LEU A 17 9.34 2.91 2.76
C LEU A 17 8.48 1.91 3.55
N VAL A 18 8.59 1.90 4.88
CA VAL A 18 7.75 1.06 5.74
C VAL A 18 6.27 1.38 5.56
N LYS A 19 5.91 2.67 5.57
CA LYS A 19 4.51 3.09 5.33
C LYS A 19 4.01 2.75 3.93
N GLU A 20 4.87 2.90 2.92
CA GLU A 20 4.57 2.54 1.54
C GLU A 20 4.24 1.05 1.43
N VAL A 21 5.07 0.17 2.00
CA VAL A 21 4.81 -1.27 2.01
C VAL A 21 3.53 -1.61 2.78
N GLY A 22 3.28 -0.97 3.92
CA GLY A 22 2.03 -1.15 4.66
C GLY A 22 0.79 -0.76 3.84
N SER A 23 0.89 0.31 3.05
CA SER A 23 -0.18 0.74 2.15
C SER A 23 -0.44 -0.28 1.04
N TYR A 24 0.62 -0.81 0.41
CA TYR A 24 0.48 -1.83 -0.63
C TYR A 24 -0.05 -3.17 -0.10
N HIS A 25 0.24 -3.55 1.15
CA HIS A 25 -0.38 -4.72 1.78
C HIS A 25 -1.88 -4.54 1.97
N LYS A 26 -2.29 -3.37 2.47
CA LYS A 26 -3.72 -3.04 2.61
C LYS A 26 -4.43 -3.06 1.26
N GLU A 27 -3.81 -2.50 0.24
CA GLU A 27 -4.34 -2.52 -1.13
C GLU A 27 -4.48 -3.96 -1.66
N SER A 28 -3.44 -4.79 -1.53
CA SER A 28 -3.49 -6.19 -1.97
C SER A 28 -4.58 -6.98 -1.23
N SER A 29 -4.75 -6.76 0.08
CA SER A 29 -5.81 -7.39 0.87
C SER A 29 -7.21 -6.95 0.41
N GLN A 30 -7.40 -5.67 0.12
CA GLN A 30 -8.68 -5.15 -0.42
C GLN A 30 -8.98 -5.73 -1.81
N GLN A 31 -7.99 -5.80 -2.69
CA GLN A 31 -8.13 -6.43 -4.01
C GLN A 31 -8.48 -7.91 -3.89
N GLN A 32 -7.83 -8.66 -2.99
CA GLN A 32 -8.17 -10.07 -2.71
C GLN A 32 -9.60 -10.22 -2.19
N ALA A 33 -10.03 -9.37 -1.27
CA ALA A 33 -11.40 -9.40 -0.75
C ALA A 33 -12.44 -9.11 -1.85
N ARG A 34 -12.14 -8.18 -2.77
CA ARG A 34 -13.01 -7.87 -3.90
C ARG A 34 -13.06 -9.02 -4.91
N ILE A 35 -11.93 -9.65 -5.22
CA ILE A 35 -11.84 -10.85 -6.05
C ILE A 35 -12.64 -11.98 -5.41
N ALA A 36 -12.50 -12.23 -4.11
CA ALA A 36 -13.26 -13.27 -3.40
C ALA A 36 -14.78 -13.06 -3.48
N LYS A 37 -15.26 -11.81 -3.36
CA LYS A 37 -16.68 -11.46 -3.56
C LYS A 37 -17.15 -11.70 -5.00
N LEU A 38 -16.31 -11.42 -5.99
CA LEU A 38 -16.62 -11.73 -7.39
C LEU A 38 -16.63 -13.24 -7.67
N GLU A 39 -15.74 -14.02 -7.01
CA GLU A 39 -15.70 -15.49 -7.13
C GLU A 39 -16.90 -16.16 -6.48
N SER A 40 -17.41 -15.63 -5.36
CA SER A 40 -18.61 -16.17 -4.71
C SER A 40 -19.89 -15.87 -5.49
N GLY A 41 -19.84 -15.03 -6.53
CA GLY A 41 -21.02 -14.57 -7.27
C GLY A 41 -22.00 -13.76 -6.43
N ASP A 42 -21.59 -13.38 -5.21
CA ASP A 42 -22.37 -12.55 -4.29
C ASP A 42 -22.17 -11.10 -4.70
N ILE A 43 -23.01 -10.65 -5.62
CA ILE A 43 -23.19 -9.23 -5.94
C ILE A 43 -24.05 -8.62 -4.82
N GLY A 44 -23.62 -8.78 -3.57
CA GLY A 44 -24.35 -8.38 -2.38
C GLY A 44 -24.43 -6.86 -2.25
N GLU A 45 -25.67 -6.37 -2.21
CA GLU A 45 -26.21 -5.04 -1.88
C GLU A 45 -25.20 -3.89 -1.78
N HIS A 46 -25.38 -2.92 -2.67
CA HIS A 46 -24.80 -1.59 -2.53
C HIS A 46 -25.19 -1.03 -1.15
N GLU A 47 -24.19 -0.72 -0.31
CA GLU A 47 -24.37 0.13 0.85
C GLU A 47 -25.08 1.42 0.38
N GLU A 48 -26.33 1.58 0.84
CA GLU A 48 -27.35 2.53 0.37
C GLU A 48 -27.03 4.02 0.61
N ASP A 49 -25.77 4.40 0.89
CA ASP A 49 -25.42 5.80 1.16
C ASP A 49 -25.14 6.63 -0.10
N ASN A 50 -25.08 6.02 -1.28
CA ASN A 50 -24.92 6.70 -2.57
C ASN A 50 -25.99 6.32 -3.61
N ALA A 51 -27.03 5.60 -3.21
CA ALA A 51 -28.07 5.16 -4.15
C ALA A 51 -28.89 6.35 -4.70
N GLU A 52 -29.17 7.36 -3.88
CA GLU A 52 -30.07 8.47 -4.25
C GLU A 52 -29.45 9.48 -5.23
N PHE A 53 -28.13 9.73 -5.13
CA PHE A 53 -27.42 10.63 -6.05
C PHE A 53 -27.13 9.96 -7.40
N VAL A 54 -26.81 8.66 -7.37
CA VAL A 54 -26.59 7.85 -8.58
C VAL A 54 -27.90 7.71 -9.38
N LEU A 55 -29.04 7.46 -8.73
CA LEU A 55 -30.34 7.37 -9.42
C LEU A 55 -30.73 8.67 -10.16
N LYS A 56 -30.40 9.84 -9.60
CA LYS A 56 -30.64 11.13 -10.28
C LYS A 56 -29.74 11.33 -11.51
N GLN A 57 -28.52 10.79 -11.48
CA GLN A 57 -27.59 10.84 -12.60
C GLN A 57 -27.95 9.80 -13.67
N GLU A 58 -28.40 8.62 -13.26
CA GLU A 58 -28.79 7.52 -14.16
C GLU A 58 -30.10 7.77 -14.89
N VAL A 59 -31.11 8.38 -14.27
CA VAL A 59 -32.36 8.81 -14.97
C VAL A 59 -32.06 9.84 -16.07
N SER A 60 -31.00 10.62 -15.91
CA SER A 60 -30.54 11.60 -16.92
C SER A 60 -29.72 10.93 -18.03
N LEU A 61 -28.99 9.86 -17.74
CA LEU A 61 -28.15 9.12 -18.70
C LEU A 61 -28.88 7.97 -19.42
N SER A 62 -29.99 7.47 -18.88
CA SER A 62 -30.69 6.25 -19.35
C SER A 62 -31.38 6.38 -20.72
N LEU A 63 -31.34 7.55 -21.35
CA LEU A 63 -31.89 7.77 -22.69
C LEU A 63 -30.91 7.43 -23.84
N THR A 64 -29.63 7.15 -23.55
CA THR A 64 -28.62 7.03 -24.64
C THR A 64 -27.75 5.77 -24.64
N CYS A 65 -27.74 4.94 -23.60
CA CYS A 65 -26.85 3.77 -23.56
C CYS A 65 -27.62 2.45 -23.42
N ARG A 66 -27.64 1.69 -24.53
CA ARG A 66 -28.01 0.28 -24.61
C ARG A 66 -27.11 -0.52 -23.65
N MET A 67 -27.63 -0.93 -22.50
CA MET A 67 -26.89 -1.78 -21.56
C MET A 67 -26.81 -3.21 -22.11
N GLU A 68 -25.61 -3.67 -22.44
CA GLU A 68 -25.29 -5.09 -22.59
C GLU A 68 -25.04 -5.71 -21.20
N PRO A 69 -25.26 -7.03 -21.02
CA PRO A 69 -25.08 -7.71 -19.74
C PRO A 69 -23.64 -7.50 -19.24
N ILE A 70 -23.55 -6.95 -18.03
CA ILE A 70 -22.31 -6.51 -17.39
C ILE A 70 -21.30 -7.65 -17.30
N ASP A 71 -20.15 -7.50 -17.96
CA ASP A 71 -19.03 -8.44 -18.00
C ASP A 71 -18.36 -8.60 -16.61
N ILE A 72 -18.97 -9.39 -15.73
CA ILE A 72 -18.39 -9.78 -14.43
C ILE A 72 -17.00 -10.42 -14.66
N GLU A 73 -16.86 -11.20 -15.74
CA GLU A 73 -15.61 -11.85 -16.14
C GLU A 73 -14.52 -10.84 -16.53
N ALA A 74 -14.87 -9.77 -17.28
CA ALA A 74 -13.92 -8.72 -17.62
C ALA A 74 -13.47 -7.96 -16.36
N ASN A 75 -14.40 -7.66 -15.44
CA ASN A 75 -14.07 -6.99 -14.18
C ASN A 75 -13.16 -7.87 -13.30
N PHE A 76 -13.44 -9.17 -13.21
CA PHE A 76 -12.62 -10.13 -12.49
C PHE A 76 -11.18 -10.22 -13.04
N SER A 77 -11.03 -10.28 -14.37
CA SER A 77 -9.73 -10.29 -15.05
C SER A 77 -8.94 -9.01 -14.77
N VAL A 78 -9.59 -7.84 -14.85
CA VAL A 78 -8.99 -6.54 -14.53
C VAL A 78 -8.50 -6.51 -13.07
N GLN A 79 -9.29 -7.00 -12.12
CA GLN A 79 -8.88 -7.01 -10.72
C GLN A 79 -7.75 -7.99 -10.42
N LYS A 80 -7.74 -9.18 -11.05
CA LYS A 80 -6.62 -10.11 -10.94
C LYS A 80 -5.32 -9.49 -11.47
N ARG A 81 -5.39 -8.78 -12.59
CA ARG A 81 -4.26 -8.05 -13.14
C ARG A 81 -3.77 -6.95 -12.20
N ALA A 82 -4.69 -6.13 -11.65
CA ALA A 82 -4.32 -5.09 -10.68
C ALA A 82 -3.61 -5.68 -9.46
N LEU A 83 -4.08 -6.83 -8.96
CA LEU A 83 -3.45 -7.55 -7.87
C LEU A 83 -2.05 -8.06 -8.22
N GLU A 84 -1.86 -8.56 -9.43
CA GLU A 84 -0.54 -9.00 -9.90
C GLU A 84 0.43 -7.82 -10.04
N GLU A 85 -0.03 -6.69 -10.58
CA GLU A 85 0.73 -5.45 -10.69
C GLU A 85 1.16 -4.94 -9.29
N THR A 86 0.25 -4.94 -8.30
CA THR A 86 0.61 -4.59 -6.91
C THR A 86 1.61 -5.59 -6.34
N LYS A 87 1.42 -6.90 -6.57
CA LYS A 87 2.35 -7.93 -6.08
C LYS A 87 3.75 -7.82 -6.68
N ALA A 88 3.84 -7.43 -7.94
CA ALA A 88 5.11 -7.23 -8.64
C ALA A 88 5.95 -6.07 -8.07
N MET A 89 5.34 -5.15 -7.32
CA MET A 89 6.05 -4.05 -6.66
C MET A 89 6.76 -4.48 -5.36
N PHE A 90 6.27 -5.51 -4.66
CA PHE A 90 6.84 -5.94 -3.37
C PHE A 90 8.32 -6.35 -3.43
N PRO A 91 8.82 -7.09 -4.44
CA PRO A 91 10.23 -7.45 -4.52
C PRO A 91 11.14 -6.21 -4.57
N GLN A 92 10.75 -5.18 -5.33
CA GLN A 92 11.54 -3.95 -5.43
C GLN A 92 11.53 -3.17 -4.12
N LEU A 93 10.38 -3.14 -3.41
CA LEU A 93 10.25 -2.48 -2.12
C LEU A 93 11.06 -3.18 -1.03
N LYS A 94 11.08 -4.52 -1.05
CA LYS A 94 11.90 -5.33 -0.14
C LYS A 94 13.39 -4.99 -0.26
N ILE A 95 13.90 -4.96 -1.49
CA ILE A 95 15.30 -4.56 -1.76
C ILE A 95 15.57 -3.15 -1.24
N LYS A 96 14.68 -2.19 -1.52
CA LYS A 96 14.84 -0.79 -1.03
C LYS A 96 14.85 -0.69 0.49
N ILE A 97 14.07 -1.52 1.19
CA ILE A 97 14.06 -1.57 2.65
C ILE A 97 15.37 -2.17 3.17
N GLU A 98 15.83 -3.30 2.61
CA GLU A 98 17.10 -3.95 2.98
C GLU A 98 18.29 -2.99 2.79
N ASP A 99 18.33 -2.27 1.66
CA ASP A 99 19.31 -1.22 1.40
C ASP A 99 19.21 -0.07 2.41
N GLY A 100 17.98 0.33 2.76
CA GLY A 100 17.71 1.36 3.75
C GLY A 100 18.19 0.97 5.16
N GLN A 101 17.98 -0.29 5.55
CA GLN A 101 18.46 -0.85 6.82
C GLN A 101 19.99 -0.85 6.87
N SER A 102 20.65 -1.34 5.82
CA SER A 102 22.11 -1.37 5.72
C SER A 102 22.73 0.03 5.81
N ARG A 103 22.14 1.02 5.12
CA ARG A 103 22.57 2.41 5.20
C ARG A 103 22.39 3.01 6.60
N LEU A 104 21.24 2.78 7.23
CA LEU A 104 20.97 3.30 8.57
C LEU A 104 21.90 2.66 9.61
N GLN A 105 22.20 1.36 9.47
CA GLN A 105 23.12 0.65 10.34
C GLN A 105 24.57 1.13 10.19
N THR A 106 25.03 1.31 8.95
CA THR A 106 26.35 1.90 8.67
C THR A 106 26.50 3.29 9.29
N GLN A 107 25.43 4.10 9.24
CA GLN A 107 25.43 5.43 9.86
C GLN A 107 25.40 5.38 11.38
N LEU A 108 24.74 4.40 11.98
CA LEU A 108 24.77 4.19 13.43
C LEU A 108 26.15 3.76 13.93
N ASP A 109 26.86 2.93 13.16
CA ASP A 109 28.21 2.48 13.52
C ASP A 109 29.27 3.56 13.29
N SER A 110 29.06 4.43 12.30
CA SER A 110 30.03 5.47 11.92
C SER A 110 29.81 6.83 12.61
N SER A 111 28.59 7.13 13.09
CA SER A 111 28.26 8.44 13.64
C SER A 111 28.58 8.53 15.13
N SER A 112 29.63 9.28 15.47
CA SER A 112 30.00 9.62 16.85
C SER A 112 29.13 10.71 17.49
N ASP A 113 28.42 11.50 16.67
CA ASP A 113 27.64 12.68 17.11
C ASP A 113 26.12 12.42 17.16
N ALA A 114 25.70 11.16 17.04
CA ALA A 114 24.30 10.79 17.08
C ALA A 114 23.69 11.09 18.46
N THR A 115 22.60 11.87 18.49
CA THR A 115 21.89 12.11 19.75
C THR A 115 21.16 10.84 20.20
N PRO A 116 20.97 10.64 21.52
CA PRO A 116 20.27 9.46 22.01
C PRO A 116 18.84 9.33 21.46
N GLU A 117 18.17 10.45 21.18
CA GLU A 117 16.83 10.46 20.56
C GLU A 117 16.83 10.01 19.09
N GLU A 118 17.89 10.33 18.33
CA GLU A 118 18.01 9.87 16.94
C GLU A 118 18.29 8.37 16.90
N VAL A 119 19.10 7.88 17.83
CA VAL A 119 19.41 6.46 17.96
C VAL A 119 18.18 5.64 18.33
N THR A 120 17.33 6.13 19.24
CA THR A 120 16.06 5.43 19.57
C THR A 120 15.12 5.39 18.37
N LYS A 121 14.88 6.52 17.69
CA LYS A 121 14.04 6.58 16.49
C LYS A 121 14.56 5.70 15.35
N ALA A 122 15.88 5.65 15.16
CA ALA A 122 16.50 4.79 14.17
C ALA A 122 16.27 3.30 14.48
N LYS A 123 16.42 2.90 15.75
CA LYS A 123 16.15 1.52 16.19
C LYS A 123 14.68 1.14 16.04
N GLU A 124 13.76 2.03 16.36
CA GLU A 124 12.33 1.82 16.13
C GLU A 124 12.02 1.63 14.64
N ALA A 125 12.62 2.45 13.77
CA ALA A 125 12.45 2.32 12.32
C ALA A 125 13.01 0.98 11.77
N LEU A 126 14.14 0.50 12.30
CA LEU A 126 14.70 -0.82 11.96
C LEU A 126 13.79 -1.97 12.42
N ALA A 127 13.21 -1.86 13.62
CA ALA A 127 12.25 -2.83 14.12
C ALA A 127 10.99 -2.86 13.25
N GLY A 128 10.40 -1.69 12.94
CA GLY A 128 9.23 -1.58 12.07
C GLY A 128 9.48 -2.08 10.64
N ALA A 129 10.67 -1.85 10.10
CA ALA A 129 11.07 -2.44 8.82
C ALA A 129 11.13 -3.96 8.86
N SER A 130 11.68 -4.53 9.94
CA SER A 130 11.78 -5.99 10.10
C SER A 130 10.41 -6.64 10.30
N THR A 131 9.48 -6.01 11.04
CA THR A 131 8.11 -6.53 11.21
C THR A 131 7.36 -6.54 9.89
N ILE A 132 7.45 -5.46 9.11
CA ILE A 132 6.78 -5.39 7.81
C ILE A 132 7.38 -6.38 6.81
N LEU A 133 8.70 -6.61 6.82
CA LEU A 133 9.32 -7.63 5.97
C LEU A 133 8.87 -9.06 6.32
N ASN A 134 8.62 -9.34 7.60
CA ASN A 134 8.12 -10.64 8.05
C ASN A 134 6.63 -10.82 7.73
N GLU A 135 5.83 -9.74 7.77
CA GLU A 135 4.42 -9.76 7.32
C GLU A 135 4.30 -9.88 5.79
N ALA A 136 5.33 -9.45 5.05
CA ALA A 136 5.42 -9.53 3.59
C ALA A 136 6.00 -10.83 3.04
N ALA A 137 6.42 -11.76 3.90
CA ALA A 137 7.01 -13.06 3.54
C ALA A 137 5.92 -14.15 3.48
#